data_AF-A0A8J3NT83-F1
#
_entry.id   AF-A0A8J3NT83-F1
#
_cell.length_a   1.000
_cell.length_b   1.000
_cell.length_c   1.000
_cell.angle_alpha   90.00
_cell.angle_beta   90.00
_cell.angle_gamma   90.00
#
_symmetry.space_group_name_H-M   'P 1'
#
loop_
_entity.id
_entity.type
_entity.pdbx_description
1 polymer ?
#
loop_
_entity_poly.entity_id
_entity_poly.type
_entity_poly.pdbx_seq_one_letter_code
_entity_poly.pdbx_strand_id
1 'polypeptide(L)' 'MRNLMADPVVRVKVGGRRRAGRAVVLPGDDVPARSRSLPYQWDAAIGRLMATRPLTVRIDLAAG' A
#
# COMPACT_ATOMS: atom_id res chain seq x y z
N MET A 1 3.63 -8.37 7.11
CA MET A 1 4.60 -8.13 6.02
C MET A 1 5.34 -9.37 5.51
N ARG A 2 5.56 -10.43 6.32
CA ARG A 2 6.32 -11.62 5.88
C ARG A 2 5.80 -12.27 4.59
N ASN A 3 4.49 -12.41 4.45
CA ASN A 3 3.88 -13.09 3.30
C ASN A 3 4.15 -12.34 1.98
N LEU A 4 4.15 -11.01 2.01
CA LEU A 4 4.35 -10.18 0.81
C LEU A 4 5.80 -10.18 0.32
N MET A 5 6.74 -10.41 1.24
CA MET A 5 8.15 -10.58 0.93
C MET A 5 8.44 -11.97 0.37
N ALA A 6 7.68 -12.99 0.81
CA ALA A 6 7.80 -14.36 0.33
C ALA A 6 7.14 -14.55 -1.05
N ASP A 7 5.97 -13.95 -1.26
CA ASP A 7 5.27 -13.92 -2.55
C ASP A 7 4.67 -12.52 -2.79
N PRO A 8 5.21 -11.76 -3.78
CA PRO A 8 4.72 -10.43 -4.09
C PRO A 8 3.46 -10.43 -4.97
N VAL A 9 2.93 -11.58 -5.39
CA VAL A 9 1.71 -11.64 -6.20
C VAL A 9 0.47 -11.37 -5.34
N VAL A 10 -0.33 -10.39 -5.74
CA VAL A 10 -1.47 -9.92 -4.95
C VAL A 10 -2.72 -9.73 -5.81
N ARG A 11 -3.88 -9.75 -5.14
CA ARG A 11 -5.15 -9.30 -5.71
C ARG A 11 -5.74 -8.21 -4.84
N VAL A 12 -6.00 -7.05 -5.43
CA VAL A 12 -6.59 -5.89 -4.73
C VAL A 12 -8.00 -5.62 -5.24
N LYS A 13 -8.89 -5.17 -4.35
CA LYS A 13 -10.25 -4.75 -4.71
C LYS A 13 -10.28 -3.24 -4.85
N VAL A 14 -10.49 -2.75 -6.07
CA VAL A 14 -10.57 -1.32 -6.39
C VAL A 14 -11.81 -1.08 -7.24
N GLY A 15 -12.67 -0.13 -6.82
CA GLY A 15 -13.92 0.16 -7.53
C GLY A 15 -14.83 -1.06 -7.69
N GLY A 16 -14.91 -1.91 -6.66
CA GLY A 16 -15.73 -3.13 -6.67
C GLY A 16 -15.13 -4.33 -7.43
N ARG A 17 -14.08 -4.12 -8.24
CA ARG A 17 -13.45 -5.18 -9.05
C ARG A 17 -12.19 -5.72 -8.38
N ARG A 18 -11.95 -7.03 -8.50
CA ARG A 18 -10.68 -7.65 -8.13
C ARG A 18 -9.70 -7.54 -9.28
N ARG A 19 -8.50 -7.02 -9.01
CA ARG A 19 -7.42 -6.87 -9.98
C ARG A 19 -6.17 -7.57 -9.47
N ALA A 20 -5.51 -8.34 -10.34
CA ALA A 20 -4.21 -8.91 -10.03
C ALA A 20 -3.11 -7.85 -10.15
N GLY A 21 -2.06 -8.01 -9.38
CA GLY A 21 -0.90 -7.12 -9.42
C GLY A 21 0.29 -7.69 -8.68
N ARG A 22 1.35 -6.90 -8.64
CA ARG A 22 2.59 -7.21 -7.93
C ARG A 22 2.88 -6.15 -6.89
N ALA A 23 3.20 -6.57 -5.68
CA ALA A 23 3.59 -5.69 -4.61
C ALA A 23 5.08 -5.35 -4.67
N VAL A 24 5.40 -4.07 -4.49
CA VAL A 24 6.77 -3.55 -4.42
C VAL A 24 6.90 -2.75 -3.12
N VAL A 25 7.76 -3.23 -2.21
CA VAL A 25 8.06 -2.53 -0.97
C VAL A 25 9.01 -1.37 -1.27
N LEU A 26 8.72 -0.19 -0.71
CA LEU A 26 9.54 1.01 -0.85
C LEU A 26 10.15 1.37 0.51
N PRO A 27 11.28 0.75 0.89
CA PRO A 27 11.84 0.86 2.25
C PRO A 27 12.45 2.23 2.58
N GLY A 28 12.75 3.06 1.57
CA GLY A 28 13.30 4.42 1.75
C GLY A 28 12.29 5.54 1.53
N ASP A 29 11.00 5.21 1.39
CA ASP A 29 9.97 6.23 1.14
C ASP A 29 9.63 6.99 2.44
N ASP A 30 9.39 8.30 2.31
CA ASP A 30 8.91 9.14 3.43
C ASP A 30 7.40 8.89 3.61
N VAL A 31 7.09 7.91 4.47
CA VAL A 31 5.71 7.48 4.70
C VAL A 31 4.82 8.62 5.23
N PRO A 32 5.25 9.45 6.20
CA PRO A 32 4.49 10.63 6.61
C PRO A 32 4.20 11.62 5.47
N ALA A 33 5.18 11.93 4.61
CA ALA A 33 4.97 12.84 3.49
C ALA A 33 3.99 12.25 2.46
N ARG A 34 4.17 10.99 2.08
CA ARG A 34 3.28 10.30 1.13
C ARG A 34 1.87 10.12 1.69
N SER A 35 1.74 9.82 2.97
CA SER A 35 0.45 9.67 3.62
C SER A 35 -0.36 10.99 3.60
N ARG A 36 0.29 12.15 3.56
CA ARG A 36 -0.36 13.46 3.41
C ARG A 36 -0.76 13.79 1.97
N SER A 37 -0.25 13.08 0.96
CA SER A 37 -0.63 13.28 -0.43
C SER A 37 -1.80 12.37 -0.87
N LEU A 38 -2.37 11.58 0.05
CA LEU A 38 -3.45 10.65 -0.28
C LEU A 38 -4.80 11.38 -0.36
N PRO A 39 -5.71 10.96 -1.27
CA PRO A 39 -7.02 11.58 -1.41
C PRO A 39 -7.93 11.36 -0.19
N TYR A 40 -7.74 10.27 0.56
CA TYR A 40 -8.55 9.90 1.74
C TYR A 40 -7.79 10.17 3.04
N GLN A 41 -7.72 11.45 3.42
CA GLN A 41 -6.86 11.92 4.52
C GLN A 41 -7.28 11.44 5.91
N TRP A 42 -8.57 11.16 6.12
CA TRP A 42 -9.09 10.63 7.39
C TRP A 42 -8.56 9.23 7.70
N ASP A 43 -8.71 8.30 6.77
CA ASP A 43 -8.19 6.93 6.90
C ASP A 43 -6.66 6.94 7.03
N ALA A 44 -6.00 7.82 6.26
CA ALA A 44 -4.55 7.99 6.32
C ALA A 44 -4.09 8.51 7.70
N ALA A 45 -4.81 9.44 8.32
CA ALA A 45 -4.49 9.97 9.64
C ALA A 45 -4.62 8.92 10.74
N ILE A 46 -5.70 8.14 10.72
CA ILE A 46 -5.89 7.01 11.65
C ILE A 46 -4.76 5.98 11.47
N GLY A 47 -4.43 5.65 10.23
CA GLY A 47 -3.32 4.75 9.91
C GLY A 47 -1.97 5.21 10.47
N ARG A 48 -1.66 6.51 10.39
CA ARG A 48 -0.43 7.09 10.98
C ARG A 48 -0.39 6.97 12.49
N LEU A 49 -1.51 7.21 13.18
CA LEU A 49 -1.61 7.13 14.64
C LEU A 49 -1.40 5.69 15.16
N MET A 50 -1.86 4.69 14.41
CA MET A 50 -1.78 3.29 14.82
C MET A 50 -0.49 2.59 14.39
N ALA A 51 0.32 3.21 13.52
CA ALA A 51 1.49 2.55 12.95
C ALA A 51 2.74 2.61 13.85
N THR A 52 3.30 1.45 14.19
CA THR A 52 4.56 1.35 14.94
C THR A 52 5.80 1.40 14.04
N ARG A 53 5.71 0.83 12.83
CA ARG A 53 6.76 0.83 11.79
C ARG A 53 6.12 0.99 10.41
N PRO A 54 5.74 2.22 10.04
CA PRO A 54 5.06 2.47 8.78
C PRO A 54 5.99 2.16 7.60
N LEU A 55 5.43 1.62 6.52
CA LEU A 55 6.15 1.33 5.27
C LEU A 55 5.23 1.58 4.08
N THR A 56 5.80 1.95 2.94
CA THR A 56 5.03 2.11 1.69
C THR A 56 5.14 0.86 0.83
N VAL A 57 3.99 0.41 0.32
CA VAL A 57 3.91 -0.63 -0.71
C VAL A 57 3.23 -0.03 -1.93
N ARG A 58 3.90 -0.10 -3.08
CA ARG A 58 3.27 0.16 -4.37
C ARG A 58 2.71 -1.14 -4.93
N ILE A 59 1.50 -1.10 -5.48
CA ILE A 59 0.88 -2.24 -6.17
C ILE A 59 0.86 -1.91 -7.65
N ASP A 60 1.68 -2.60 -8.43
CA ASP A 60 1.70 -2.47 -9.88
C ASP A 60 0.62 -3.44 -10.43
N LEU A 61 -0.48 -2.87 -10.94
CA LEU A 61 -1.60 -3.66 -11.47
C LEU A 61 -1.19 -4.30 -12.80
N ALA A 62 -1.52 -5.58 -12.98
CA ALA A 62 -1.42 -6.21 -14.29
C ALA A 62 -2.37 -5.50 -15.27
N ALA A 63 -1.98 -5.45 -16.55
CA ALA A 63 -2.90 -5.03 -17.61
C ALA A 63 -4.15 -5.91 -17.52
N GLY A 64 -5.30 -5.26 -17.35
CA GLY A 64 -6.60 -5.90 -17.16
C GLY A 64 -7.40 -5.95 -18.45
#